data_AF-A0A534NGA4-F1
#
_entry.id   AF-A0A534NGA4-F1
#
_cell.length_a   1.000
_cell.length_b   1.000
_cell.length_c   1.000
_cell.angle_alpha   90.00
_cell.angle_beta   90.00
_cell.angle_gamma   90.00
#
_symmetry.space_group_name_H-M   'P 1'
#
loop_
_entity.id
_entity.type
_entity.pdbx_description
1 polymer ?
#
loop_
_entity_poly.entity_id
_entity_poly.type
_entity_poly.pdbx_seq_one_letter_code
_entity_poly.pdbx_strand_id
1 'polypeptide(L)'
;MVDLLRRAIRTDPAIDQAGPHRLLAIVLLRAPGWPMGPGDAEAALPEAQAAVRAAPDFPPNQLALGEALKKNGKAAEARAAYSQALRLATEAAARGDPDAKGWADDASAALR
;
A
#
# COMPACT_ATOMS: atom_id res chain seq x y z
N MET A 1 -5.32 -13.57 10.26
CA MET A 1 -5.43 -12.30 9.50
C MET A 1 -5.43 -12.54 7.99
N VAL A 2 -4.40 -13.17 7.41
CA VAL A 2 -4.29 -13.41 5.94
C VAL A 2 -5.54 -14.07 5.33
N ASP A 3 -6.07 -15.12 5.93
CA ASP A 3 -7.26 -15.81 5.38
C ASP A 3 -8.54 -14.97 5.42
N LEU A 4 -8.63 -14.04 6.36
CA LEU A 4 -9.75 -13.10 6.40
C LEU A 4 -9.65 -12.11 5.23
N LEU A 5 -8.46 -11.54 5.00
CA LEU A 5 -8.22 -10.60 3.90
C LEU A 5 -8.43 -11.29 2.54
N ARG A 6 -7.96 -12.52 2.36
CA ARG A 6 -8.21 -13.31 1.15
C ARG A 6 -9.70 -13.59 0.91
N ARG A 7 -10.48 -13.82 1.98
CA ARG A 7 -11.93 -13.97 1.87
C ARG A 7 -12.61 -12.66 1.49
N ALA A 8 -12.20 -11.54 2.07
CA ALA A 8 -12.70 -10.22 1.72
C ALA A 8 -12.43 -9.91 0.24
N ILE A 9 -11.20 -10.14 -0.25
CA ILE A 9 -10.83 -9.98 -1.66
C ILE A 9 -11.75 -10.78 -2.60
N ARG A 10 -12.08 -12.03 -2.24
CA ARG A 10 -12.99 -12.86 -3.05
C ARG A 10 -14.44 -12.37 -3.05
N THR A 11 -14.85 -11.67 -2.01
CA THR A 11 -16.24 -11.22 -1.82
C THR A 11 -16.45 -9.85 -2.47
N ASP A 12 -15.57 -8.90 -2.14
CA ASP A 12 -15.52 -7.57 -2.71
C ASP A 12 -14.06 -7.08 -2.68
N PRO A 13 -13.33 -7.14 -3.81
CA PRO A 13 -11.95 -6.71 -3.88
C PRO A 13 -11.78 -5.17 -3.82
N ALA A 14 -12.85 -4.40 -4.06
CA ALA A 14 -12.81 -2.94 -4.11
C ALA A 14 -13.26 -2.28 -2.81
N ILE A 15 -13.82 -3.06 -1.86
CA ILE A 15 -14.29 -2.53 -0.57
C ILE A 15 -13.22 -1.69 0.12
N ASP A 16 -13.65 -0.55 0.67
CA ASP A 16 -12.77 0.39 1.39
C ASP A 16 -11.53 0.79 0.57
N GLN A 17 -11.73 1.23 -0.68
CA GLN A 17 -10.65 1.62 -1.59
C GLN A 17 -9.62 0.49 -1.80
N ALA A 18 -10.11 -0.74 -1.96
CA ALA A 18 -9.32 -1.97 -2.01
C ALA A 18 -8.46 -2.21 -0.75
N GLY A 19 -9.01 -1.84 0.40
CA GLY A 19 -8.41 -2.05 1.73
C GLY A 19 -7.91 -3.47 1.97
N PRO A 20 -8.64 -4.54 1.59
CA PRO A 20 -8.17 -5.91 1.78
C PRO A 20 -6.85 -6.22 1.08
N HIS A 21 -6.67 -5.78 -0.17
CA HIS A 21 -5.43 -5.93 -0.92
C HIS A 21 -4.28 -5.15 -0.28
N ARG A 22 -4.53 -3.88 0.09
CA ARG A 22 -3.54 -3.02 0.76
C ARG A 22 -3.09 -3.61 2.10
N LEU A 23 -4.02 -4.06 2.93
CA LEU A 23 -3.72 -4.64 4.24
C LEU A 23 -3.01 -5.99 4.11
N LEU A 24 -3.36 -6.81 3.12
CA LEU A 24 -2.66 -8.07 2.88
C LEU A 24 -1.21 -7.80 2.49
N ALA A 25 -0.96 -6.84 1.59
CA ALA A 25 0.40 -6.41 1.28
C ALA A 25 1.16 -5.96 2.54
N ILE A 26 0.59 -5.10 3.38
CA ILE A 26 1.24 -4.62 4.61
C ILE A 26 1.58 -5.78 5.56
N VAL A 27 0.67 -6.75 5.74
CA VAL A 27 0.91 -7.93 6.58
C VAL A 27 2.08 -8.75 6.02
N LEU A 28 2.08 -9.01 4.70
CA LEU A 28 3.14 -9.75 4.03
C LEU A 28 4.49 -9.00 4.07
N LEU A 29 4.49 -7.67 4.05
CA LEU A 29 5.70 -6.87 4.14
C LEU A 29 6.29 -6.83 5.55
N ARG A 30 5.45 -6.74 6.59
CA ARG A 30 5.89 -6.37 7.95
C ARG A 30 5.92 -7.54 8.93
N ALA A 31 5.24 -8.64 8.64
CA ALA A 31 5.32 -9.83 9.49
C ALA A 31 6.66 -10.57 9.31
N PRO A 32 7.09 -11.36 10.30
CA PRO A 32 8.18 -12.31 10.12
C PRO A 32 7.85 -13.34 9.03
N GLY A 33 8.86 -13.83 8.32
CA GLY A 33 8.72 -14.96 7.40
C GLY A 33 8.53 -16.29 8.12
N TRP A 34 8.44 -17.37 7.33
CA TRP A 34 8.32 -18.73 7.85
C TRP A 34 9.50 -19.10 8.79
N PRO A 35 9.27 -19.83 9.90
CA PRO A 35 7.98 -20.35 10.38
C PRO A 35 7.21 -19.40 11.31
N MET A 36 7.75 -18.22 11.60
CA MET A 36 7.19 -17.29 12.58
C MET A 36 5.99 -16.50 12.07
N GLY A 37 5.80 -16.42 10.75
CA GLY A 37 4.68 -15.70 10.17
C GLY A 37 4.60 -15.80 8.65
N PRO A 38 3.65 -15.04 8.06
CA PRO A 38 3.38 -15.06 6.62
C PRO A 38 4.28 -14.10 5.82
N GLY A 39 5.30 -13.50 6.43
CA GLY A 39 6.13 -12.47 5.80
C GLY A 39 6.75 -12.94 4.48
N ASP A 40 6.43 -12.24 3.40
CA ASP A 40 6.87 -12.54 2.05
C ASP A 40 6.75 -11.25 1.19
N ALA A 41 7.89 -10.59 0.97
CA ALA A 41 7.92 -9.34 0.22
C ALA A 41 7.55 -9.54 -1.26
N GLU A 42 7.88 -10.69 -1.85
CA GLU A 42 7.56 -10.99 -3.24
C GLU A 42 6.05 -11.17 -3.41
N ALA A 43 5.41 -11.90 -2.49
CA ALA A 43 3.96 -12.07 -2.48
C ALA A 43 3.18 -10.78 -2.16
N ALA A 44 3.80 -9.81 -1.45
CA ALA A 44 3.16 -8.54 -1.15
C ALA A 44 3.00 -7.63 -2.38
N LEU A 45 3.92 -7.72 -3.34
CA LEU A 45 3.92 -6.85 -4.52
C LEU A 45 2.64 -6.96 -5.38
N PRO A 46 2.17 -8.15 -5.79
CA PRO A 46 0.94 -8.25 -6.59
C PRO A 46 -0.30 -7.74 -5.84
N GLU A 47 -0.35 -7.87 -4.51
CA GLU A 47 -1.44 -7.36 -3.68
C GLU A 47 -1.43 -5.82 -3.61
N ALA A 48 -0.26 -5.21 -3.42
CA ALA A 48 -0.13 -3.76 -3.45
C ALA A 48 -0.47 -3.17 -4.83
N GLN A 49 -0.06 -3.85 -5.91
CA GLN A 49 -0.45 -3.48 -7.27
C GLN A 49 -1.96 -3.62 -7.51
N ALA A 50 -2.60 -4.65 -6.95
CA ALA A 50 -4.05 -4.82 -7.03
C ALA A 50 -4.78 -3.68 -6.31
N ALA A 51 -4.32 -3.27 -5.13
CA ALA A 51 -4.88 -2.12 -4.41
C ALA A 51 -4.82 -0.83 -5.26
N VAL A 52 -3.66 -0.55 -5.88
CA VAL A 52 -3.51 0.61 -6.77
C VAL A 52 -4.39 0.50 -8.02
N ARG A 53 -4.52 -0.67 -8.63
CA ARG A 53 -5.41 -0.84 -9.81
C ARG A 53 -6.87 -0.58 -9.47
N ALA A 54 -7.32 -0.99 -8.29
CA ALA A 54 -8.70 -0.86 -7.87
C ALA A 54 -9.05 0.55 -7.36
N ALA A 55 -8.12 1.22 -6.69
CA ALA A 55 -8.29 2.60 -6.23
C ALA A 55 -6.98 3.40 -6.44
N PRO A 56 -6.75 3.92 -7.67
CA PRO A 56 -5.48 4.54 -8.06
C PRO A 56 -5.23 5.90 -7.40
N ASP A 57 -6.30 6.60 -7.03
CA ASP A 57 -6.27 7.95 -6.45
C ASP A 57 -6.25 7.95 -4.92
N PHE A 58 -6.13 6.77 -4.30
CA PHE A 58 -6.07 6.64 -2.84
C PHE A 58 -4.60 6.58 -2.36
N PRO A 59 -4.10 7.61 -1.65
CA PRO A 59 -2.68 7.71 -1.27
C PRO A 59 -2.13 6.48 -0.52
N PRO A 60 -2.86 5.85 0.43
CA PRO A 60 -2.38 4.66 1.12
C PRO A 60 -2.06 3.47 0.22
N ASN A 61 -2.71 3.34 -0.93
CA ASN A 61 -2.42 2.25 -1.87
C ASN A 61 -1.07 2.46 -2.57
N GLN A 62 -0.75 3.71 -2.92
CA GLN A 62 0.56 4.07 -3.48
C GLN A 62 1.68 3.94 -2.45
N LEU A 63 1.44 4.26 -1.18
CA LEU A 63 2.38 4.01 -0.08
C LEU A 63 2.70 2.52 0.06
N ALA A 64 1.68 1.65 0.05
CA ALA A 64 1.85 0.21 0.13
C ALA A 64 2.63 -0.34 -1.09
N LEU A 65 2.35 0.17 -2.29
CA LEU A 65 3.08 -0.19 -3.50
C LEU A 65 4.56 0.24 -3.41
N GLY A 66 4.83 1.45 -2.94
CA GLY A 66 6.19 1.93 -2.74
C GLY A 66 6.97 1.06 -1.75
N GLU A 67 6.36 0.68 -0.63
CA GLU A 67 6.99 -0.23 0.36
C GLU A 67 7.27 -1.60 -0.24
N ALA A 68 6.31 -2.17 -0.98
CA ALA A 68 6.50 -3.43 -1.66
C ALA A 68 7.64 -3.37 -2.69
N LEU A 69 7.65 -2.36 -3.57
CA LEU A 69 8.71 -2.17 -4.57
C LEU A 69 10.09 -2.02 -3.90
N LYS A 70 10.18 -1.22 -2.84
CA LYS A 70 11.42 -1.01 -2.09
C LYS A 70 11.94 -2.33 -1.50
N LYS A 71 11.08 -3.13 -0.85
CA LYS A 71 11.47 -4.43 -0.28
C LYS A 71 11.87 -5.46 -1.35
N ASN A 72 11.40 -5.29 -2.59
CA ASN A 72 11.78 -6.10 -3.75
C ASN A 72 12.97 -5.51 -4.55
N GLY A 73 13.71 -4.55 -3.99
CA GLY A 73 14.90 -3.96 -4.63
C GLY A 73 14.61 -3.01 -5.79
N LYS A 74 13.35 -2.69 -6.06
CA LYS A 74 12.89 -1.81 -7.16
C LYS A 74 12.85 -0.36 -6.71
N ALA A 75 14.02 0.20 -6.40
CA ALA A 75 14.14 1.50 -5.74
C ALA A 75 13.60 2.68 -6.59
N ALA A 76 13.81 2.64 -7.92
CA ALA A 76 13.33 3.69 -8.81
C ALA A 76 11.80 3.72 -8.89
N GLU A 77 11.17 2.57 -9.06
CA GLU A 77 9.72 2.43 -9.07
C GLU A 77 9.11 2.75 -7.70
N ALA A 78 9.78 2.36 -6.60
CA ALA A 78 9.35 2.72 -5.25
C ALA A 78 9.30 4.25 -5.06
N ARG A 79 10.35 4.96 -5.50
CA ARG A 79 10.40 6.43 -5.45
C ARG A 79 9.28 7.06 -6.28
N ALA A 80 8.95 6.49 -7.44
CA ALA A 80 7.84 6.96 -8.25
C ALA A 80 6.49 6.76 -7.53
N ALA A 81 6.26 5.60 -6.92
CA ALA A 81 5.05 5.32 -6.14
C ALA A 81 4.91 6.26 -4.93
N TYR A 82 5.98 6.48 -4.16
CA TYR A 82 5.94 7.42 -3.04
C TYR A 82 5.71 8.88 -3.48
N SER A 83 6.30 9.29 -4.61
CA SER A 83 6.07 10.62 -5.17
C SER A 83 4.61 10.81 -5.59
N GLN A 84 4.02 9.77 -6.18
CA GLN A 84 2.60 9.74 -6.53
C GLN A 84 1.70 9.75 -5.28
N ALA A 85 2.07 9.04 -4.21
CA ALA A 85 1.37 9.10 -2.93
C ALA A 85 1.37 10.51 -2.34
N LEU A 86 2.51 11.21 -2.37
CA LEU A 86 2.64 12.58 -1.88
C LEU A 86 1.76 13.56 -2.67
N ARG A 87 1.72 13.43 -4.00
CA ARG A 87 0.84 14.23 -4.86
C ARG A 87 -0.63 14.04 -4.49
N LEU A 88 -1.08 12.78 -4.42
CA LEU A 88 -2.48 12.47 -4.09
C LEU A 88 -2.84 12.92 -2.67
N ALA A 89 -1.91 12.81 -1.71
CA ALA A 89 -2.11 13.31 -0.35
C ALA A 89 -2.26 14.84 -0.32
N THR A 90 -1.46 15.57 -1.12
CA THR A 90 -1.60 17.03 -1.26
C THR A 90 -2.96 17.41 -1.85
N GLU A 91 -3.42 16.67 -2.86
CA GLU A 91 -4.75 16.87 -3.46
C GLU A 91 -5.88 16.54 -2.48
N ALA A 92 -5.73 15.50 -1.67
CA ALA A 92 -6.69 15.17 -0.62
C ALA A 92 -6.75 16.26 0.47
N ALA A 93 -5.59 16.79 0.89
CA ALA A 93 -5.53 17.89 1.85
C ALA A 93 -6.23 19.15 1.31
N ALA A 94 -6.05 19.46 0.01
CA ALA A 94 -6.74 20.56 -0.64
C ALA A 94 -8.28 20.39 -0.68
N ARG A 95 -8.77 19.14 -0.63
CA ARG A 95 -10.20 18.82 -0.49
C ARG A 95 -10.69 18.78 0.96
N GLY A 96 -9.82 19.04 1.93
CA GLY A 96 -10.17 19.03 3.36
C GLY A 96 -10.18 17.64 4.00
N ASP A 97 -9.52 16.65 3.40
CA ASP A 97 -9.39 15.33 4.01
C ASP A 97 -8.47 15.41 5.26
N PRO A 98 -8.95 15.04 6.46
CA PRO A 98 -8.19 15.17 7.69
C PRO A 98 -6.99 14.21 7.76
N ASP A 99 -7.03 13.09 7.05
CA ASP A 99 -5.97 12.06 7.10
C ASP A 99 -4.82 12.37 6.12
N ALA A 100 -5.06 13.29 5.18
CA ALA A 100 -4.12 13.64 4.11
C ALA A 100 -2.74 14.07 4.62
N LYS A 101 -2.69 14.75 5.77
CA LYS A 101 -1.40 15.16 6.37
C LYS A 101 -0.55 13.95 6.71
N GLY A 102 -1.14 12.91 7.32
CA GLY A 102 -0.41 11.69 7.68
C GLY A 102 0.16 10.99 6.44
N TRP A 103 -0.63 10.88 5.38
CA TRP A 103 -0.18 10.27 4.13
C TRP A 103 0.96 11.07 3.47
N ALA A 104 0.90 12.40 3.52
CA ALA A 104 1.96 13.27 3.00
C ALA A 104 3.26 13.15 3.81
N ASP A 105 3.16 13.06 5.13
CA ASP A 105 4.29 12.87 6.03
C ASP A 105 4.97 11.51 5.76
N ASP A 106 4.19 10.43 5.67
CA ASP A 106 4.68 9.08 5.36
C ASP A 106 5.37 9.03 3.99
N ALA A 107 4.76 9.62 2.96
CA ALA A 107 5.34 9.67 1.62
C ALA A 107 6.65 10.47 1.59
N SER A 108 6.68 11.62 2.28
CA SER A 108 7.87 12.46 2.36
C SER A 108 9.00 11.77 3.12
N ALA A 109 8.69 11.05 4.20
CA ALA A 109 9.67 10.27 4.95
C ALA A 109 10.26 9.14 4.10
N ALA A 110 9.46 8.48 3.27
CA ALA A 110 9.89 7.40 2.40
C ALA A 110 10.76 7.84 1.19
N LEU A 111 10.73 9.14 0.85
CA LEU A 111 11.49 9.75 -0.25
C LEU A 111 12.87 10.30 0.17
N ARG A 112 13.15 10.36 1.47
CA ARG A 112 14.45 10.78 2.02
C ARG A 112 15.44 9.61 2.03
#